data_AF-A0A7U9SYR8-F1
#
_entry.id   AF-A0A7U9SYR8-F1
#
_cell.length_a   1.000
_cell.length_b   1.000
_cell.length_c   1.000
_cell.angle_alpha   90.00
_cell.angle_beta   90.00
_cell.angle_gamma   90.00
#
_symmetry.space_group_name_H-M   'P 1'
#
loop_
_entity.id
_entity.type
_entity.pdbx_description
1 polymer ?
#
loop_
_entity_poly.entity_id
_entity_poly.type
_entity_poly.pdbx_seq_one_letter_code
_entity_poly.pdbx_strand_id
1 'polypeptide(L)'
;MDDIECSAMRLTAIDEVAVIYEPDKEIIFLFYVGGCSEKDVIIGLRKGLPGFMVPRKVIKMDEIPKLPNGKFDFNKLKEWVKRSNVYERKN
;
A
#
# COMPACT_ATOMS: atom_id res chain seq x y z
N MET A 1 4.68 10.94 0.42
CA MET A 1 4.60 9.46 0.34
C MET A 1 4.97 8.90 1.70
N ASP A 2 6.09 9.37 2.25
CA ASP A 2 6.59 9.08 3.60
C ASP A 2 5.55 9.29 4.72
N ASP A 3 4.66 10.29 4.64
CA ASP A 3 3.63 10.49 5.67
C ASP A 3 2.66 9.31 5.81
N ILE A 4 2.33 8.64 4.70
CA ILE A 4 1.40 7.51 4.69
C ILE A 4 2.10 6.28 5.26
N GLU A 5 3.34 6.03 4.82
CA GLU A 5 4.17 4.92 5.32
C GLU A 5 4.43 5.08 6.82
N CYS A 6 4.87 6.26 7.25
CA CYS A 6 5.04 6.59 8.67
C CYS A 6 3.76 6.38 9.48
N SER A 7 2.60 6.75 8.91
CA SER A 7 1.31 6.56 9.59
C SER A 7 0.90 5.10 9.68
N ALA A 8 1.17 4.30 8.65
CA ALA A 8 0.94 2.87 8.65
C ALA A 8 1.87 2.14 9.63
N MET A 9 3.16 2.47 9.64
CA MET A 9 4.15 1.88 10.55
C MET A 9 3.86 2.13 12.04
N ARG A 10 3.01 3.12 12.38
CA ARG A 10 2.57 3.36 13.76
C ARG A 10 1.44 2.42 14.21
N LEU A 11 0.84 1.66 13.31
CA LEU A 11 -0.18 0.66 13.65
C LEU A 11 0.52 -0.58 14.20
N THR A 12 0.10 -1.05 15.39
CA THR A 12 0.78 -2.08 16.21
C THR A 12 0.83 -3.50 15.62
N ALA A 13 0.49 -3.67 14.35
CA ALA A 13 0.41 -4.97 13.68
C ALA A 13 0.84 -4.93 12.21
N ILE A 14 1.62 -3.91 11.81
CA ILE A 14 2.26 -3.80 10.49
C ILE A 14 3.76 -3.97 10.67
N ASP A 15 4.33 -4.94 9.95
CA ASP A 15 5.76 -5.26 9.98
C ASP A 15 6.51 -4.53 8.85
N GLU A 16 5.92 -4.51 7.66
CA GLU A 16 6.46 -3.83 6.49
C GLU A 16 5.35 -3.08 5.76
N VAL A 17 5.69 -1.93 5.19
CA VAL A 17 4.78 -1.14 4.35
C VAL A 17 5.51 -0.58 3.14
N ALA A 18 4.84 -0.56 2.00
CA ALA A 18 5.28 0.16 0.81
C ALA A 18 4.08 0.85 0.16
N VAL A 19 4.27 2.10 -0.26
CA VAL A 19 3.22 2.86 -0.94
C VAL A 19 3.60 3.08 -2.40
N ILE A 20 2.62 2.95 -3.30
CA ILE A 20 2.74 3.30 -4.71
C ILE A 20 1.65 4.29 -5.07
N TYR A 21 2.04 5.41 -5.68
CA TYR A 21 1.11 6.37 -6.27
C TYR A 21 1.05 6.13 -7.77
N GLU A 22 -0.16 5.92 -8.28
CA GLU A 22 -0.43 5.81 -9.71
C GLU A 22 -1.00 7.15 -10.22
N PRO A 23 -0.19 7.99 -10.88
CA PRO A 23 -0.56 9.35 -11.22
C PRO A 23 -1.68 9.43 -12.25
N ASP A 24 -1.72 8.53 -13.23
CA ASP A 24 -2.72 8.56 -14.31
C ASP A 24 -4.15 8.33 -13.82
N LYS A 25 -4.31 7.69 -12.66
CA LYS A 25 -5.61 7.43 -12.04
C LYS A 25 -5.83 8.21 -10.74
N GLU A 26 -4.81 8.93 -10.27
CA GLU A 26 -4.77 9.57 -8.95
C GLU A 26 -5.15 8.59 -7.82
N ILE A 27 -4.59 7.37 -7.86
CA ILE A 27 -4.84 6.31 -6.86
C ILE A 27 -3.57 6.03 -6.07
N ILE A 28 -3.73 5.96 -4.75
CA ILE A 28 -2.69 5.49 -3.83
C ILE A 28 -2.96 4.03 -3.47
N PHE A 29 -1.96 3.19 -3.70
CA PHE A 29 -1.89 1.80 -3.29
C PHE A 29 -0.98 1.68 -2.07
N LEU A 30 -1.44 0.98 -1.05
CA LEU A 30 -0.63 0.62 0.11
C LEU A 30 -0.53 -0.89 0.18
N PHE A 31 0.70 -1.38 0.17
CA PHE A 31 1.05 -2.77 0.38
C PHE A 31 1.58 -2.91 1.79
N TYR A 32 1.16 -3.94 2.51
CA TYR A 32 1.68 -4.20 3.84
C TYR A 32 1.80 -5.68 4.14
N VAL A 33 2.75 -6.01 5.03
CA VAL A 33 2.86 -7.30 5.71
C VAL A 33 2.50 -7.07 7.17
N GLY A 34 1.71 -7.96 7.76
CA GLY A 34 1.33 -7.83 9.17
C GLY A 34 0.18 -8.70 9.61
N GLY A 35 -0.13 -8.64 10.91
CA GLY A 35 -1.19 -9.42 11.54
C GLY A 35 -2.59 -8.86 11.37
N CYS A 36 -2.74 -7.57 11.05
CA CYS A 36 -4.04 -6.91 10.97
C CYS A 36 -4.78 -7.14 9.64
N SER A 37 -6.06 -6.76 9.60
CA SER A 37 -6.87 -6.76 8.39
C SER A 37 -6.75 -5.44 7.63
N GLU A 38 -7.04 -5.45 6.32
CA GLU A 38 -7.03 -4.23 5.48
C GLU A 38 -7.97 -3.14 6.02
N LYS A 39 -9.09 -3.56 6.60
CA LYS A 39 -10.08 -2.66 7.22
C LYS A 39 -9.49 -1.93 8.42
N ASP A 40 -8.72 -2.62 9.26
CA ASP A 40 -8.09 -2.02 10.43
C ASP A 40 -7.04 -0.99 10.03
N VAL A 41 -6.26 -1.30 8.97
CA VAL A 41 -5.30 -0.36 8.39
C VAL A 41 -6.01 0.92 7.91
N ILE A 42 -7.09 0.79 7.14
CA ILE A 42 -7.86 1.94 6.64
C ILE A 42 -8.42 2.78 7.81
N ILE A 43 -8.99 2.14 8.83
CA ILE A 43 -9.53 2.82 10.01
C ILE A 43 -8.41 3.54 10.78
N GLY A 44 -7.25 2.90 10.93
CA GLY A 44 -6.08 3.48 11.58
C GLY A 44 -5.56 4.72 10.84
N LEU A 45 -5.40 4.62 9.52
CA LEU A 45 -4.92 5.72 8.68
C LEU A 45 -5.88 6.92 8.70
N ARG A 46 -7.20 6.68 8.70
CA ARG A 46 -8.22 7.74 8.77
C ARG A 46 -8.16 8.58 10.05
N LYS A 47 -7.56 8.07 11.13
CA LYS A 47 -7.38 8.83 12.37
C LYS A 47 -6.22 9.83 12.30
N GLY A 48 -5.22 9.56 11.46
CA GLY A 48 -3.99 10.35 11.38
C GLY A 48 -3.78 11.10 10.08
N LEU A 49 -4.56 10.80 9.03
CA LEU A 49 -4.41 11.38 7.70
C LEU A 49 -5.71 12.06 7.23
N PRO A 50 -5.60 13.15 6.45
CA PRO A 50 -6.73 13.69 5.70
C PRO A 50 -7.35 12.62 4.80
N GLY A 51 -8.67 12.64 4.63
CA GLY A 51 -9.41 11.60 3.88
C GLY A 51 -8.92 11.37 2.45
N PHE A 52 -8.41 12.41 1.77
CA PHE A 52 -7.86 12.31 0.41
C PHE A 52 -6.47 11.65 0.34
N MET A 53 -5.75 11.57 1.46
CA MET A 53 -4.46 10.85 1.56
C MET A 53 -4.63 9.39 1.96
N VAL A 54 -5.84 8.98 2.37
CA VAL A 54 -6.11 7.58 2.73
C VAL A 54 -6.06 6.72 1.47
N PRO A 55 -5.20 5.69 1.42
CA PRO A 55 -5.10 4.82 0.26
C PRO A 55 -6.44 4.21 -0.12
N ARG A 56 -6.79 4.34 -1.41
CA ARG A 56 -8.02 3.72 -1.96
C ARG A 56 -7.89 2.21 -2.07
N LYS A 57 -6.67 1.71 -2.22
CA LYS A 57 -6.35 0.29 -2.31
C LYS A 57 -5.34 -0.06 -1.22
N VAL A 58 -5.75 -0.90 -0.29
CA VAL A 58 -4.91 -1.46 0.77
C VAL A 58 -4.83 -2.96 0.53
N ILE A 59 -3.63 -3.49 0.39
CA ILE A 59 -3.38 -4.86 -0.04
C ILE A 59 -2.48 -5.53 0.98
N LYS A 60 -3.01 -6.58 1.61
CA LYS A 60 -2.20 -7.45 2.45
C LYS A 60 -1.34 -8.37 1.60
N MET A 61 -0.06 -8.49 1.94
CA MET A 61 0.88 -9.40 1.29
C MET A 61 1.49 -10.34 2.33
N ASP A 62 1.89 -11.54 1.89
CA ASP A 62 2.73 -12.43 2.69
C ASP A 62 4.16 -11.88 2.80
N GLU A 63 4.66 -11.27 1.71
CA GLU A 63 5.93 -10.56 1.64
C GLU A 63 5.88 -9.40 0.63
N ILE A 64 6.59 -8.30 0.90
CA ILE A 64 6.80 -7.24 -0.10
C ILE A 64 8.00 -7.64 -0.97
N PRO A 65 7.89 -7.58 -2.32
CA PRO A 65 8.99 -7.89 -3.21
C PRO A 65 10.22 -7.04 -2.90
N LYS A 66 11.39 -7.69 -2.83
CA LYS A 66 12.67 -7.05 -2.56
C LYS A 66 13.67 -7.31 -3.68
N LEU A 67 14.58 -6.36 -3.87
CA LEU A 67 15.79 -6.49 -4.67
C LEU A 67 16.82 -7.37 -3.92
N PRO A 68 17.85 -7.90 -4.60
CA PRO A 68 18.89 -8.72 -3.94
C PRO A 68 19.61 -8.03 -2.78
N ASN A 69 19.62 -6.70 -2.74
CA ASN A 69 20.19 -5.89 -1.65
C ASN A 69 19.23 -5.65 -0.48
N GLY A 70 18.04 -6.28 -0.48
CA GLY A 70 17.03 -6.18 0.57
C GLY A 70 16.11 -4.96 0.51
N LYS A 71 16.34 -4.00 -0.40
CA LYS A 71 15.42 -2.87 -0.62
C LYS A 71 14.16 -3.34 -1.33
N PHE A 72 13.03 -2.64 -1.12
CA PHE A 72 11.81 -2.93 -1.87
C PHE A 72 12.00 -2.78 -3.38
N ASP A 73 11.46 -3.75 -4.12
CA ASP A 73 11.40 -3.75 -5.57
C ASP A 73 10.15 -2.99 -6.02
N PHE A 74 10.26 -1.66 -6.01
CA PHE A 74 9.19 -0.76 -6.45
C PHE A 74 8.78 -0.98 -7.91
N ASN A 75 9.66 -1.54 -8.75
CA ASN A 75 9.32 -1.85 -10.15
C ASN A 75 8.32 -3.01 -10.20
N LYS A 76 8.56 -4.09 -9.46
CA LYS A 76 7.58 -5.19 -9.31
C LYS A 76 6.26 -4.72 -8.71
N LEU A 77 6.29 -3.85 -7.71
CA LEU A 77 5.07 -3.28 -7.14
C LEU A 77 4.29 -2.44 -8.17
N LYS A 78 4.97 -1.62 -8.99
CA LYS A 78 4.32 -0.87 -10.08
C LYS A 78 3.74 -1.80 -11.15
N GLU A 79 4.44 -2.87 -11.51
CA GLU A 79 3.91 -3.89 -12.42
C GLU A 79 2.66 -4.58 -11.84
N TRP A 80 2.68 -4.88 -10.55
CA TRP A 80 1.52 -5.41 -9.83
C TRP A 80 0.34 -4.44 -9.93
N VAL A 81 0.55 -3.15 -9.65
CA VAL A 81 -0.49 -2.10 -9.77
C VAL A 81 -1.05 -2.06 -11.19
N LYS A 82 -0.20 -2.07 -12.21
CA LYS A 82 -0.62 -2.09 -13.62
C LYS A 82 -1.47 -3.31 -13.94
N ARG A 83 -1.05 -4.51 -13.50
CA ARG A 83 -1.81 -5.75 -13.71
C ARG A 83 -3.16 -5.73 -13.01
N SER A 84 -3.21 -5.34 -11.74
CA SER A 84 -4.46 -5.26 -10.96
C SER A 84 -5.44 -4.25 -11.59
N ASN A 85 -4.93 -3.14 -12.12
CA ASN A 85 -5.70 -2.14 -12.85
C ASN A 85 -6.27 -2.62 -14.20
N VAL A 86 -5.67 -3.64 -14.83
CA VAL A 86 -6.16 -4.25 -16.07
C VAL A 86 -7.36 -5.16 -15.80
N TYR A 87 -7.42 -5.82 -14.64
CA TYR A 87 -8.55 -6.67 -14.26
C TYR A 87 -9.79 -5.87 -13.85
N GLU A 88 -9.62 -4.66 -13.28
CA GLU A 88 -10.77 -3.80 -12.93
C GLU A 88 -11.46 -3.14 -14.14
N ARG A 89 -10.85 -3.14 -15.35
CA ARG A 89 -11.48 -2.59 -16.58
C ARG A 89 -12.41 -3.58 -17.31
N LYS A 90 -12.57 -4.81 -16.82
CA LYS A 90 -13.37 -5.86 -17.47
C LYS A 90 -14.67 -6.24 -16.72
N ASN A 91 -15.01 -5.55 -15.63
CA ASN A 91 -16.31 -5.69 -14.97
C ASN A 91 -17.10 -4.39 -15.02
#